data_AF-A0A957P2X5-F1
#
_entry.id   AF-A0A957P2X5-F1
#
_cell.length_a   1.000
_cell.length_b   1.000
_cell.length_c   1.000
_cell.angle_alpha   90.00
_cell.angle_beta   90.00
_cell.angle_gamma   90.00
#
_symmetry.space_group_name_H-M   'P 1'
#
loop_
_entity.id
_entity.type
_entity.pdbx_description
1 polymer ?
#
loop_
_entity_poly.entity_id
_entity_poly.type
_entity_poly.pdbx_seq_one_letter_code
_entity_poly.pdbx_strand_id
1 'polypeptide(L)'
;MQKLTTNLITAMLLTGLAIVFWSQVGNAQSAQCPSNPYIVQAGDTMAKIAAKCGVTFPALRQANLQIVNIHNIDIGDRINIPGRPASGP
;
A
#
# COMPACT_ATOMS: atom_id res chain seq x y z
N MET A 1 55.12 1.46 9.11
CA MET A 1 54.50 0.32 8.41
C MET A 1 52.97 0.42 8.49
N GLN A 2 52.37 1.46 7.89
CA GLN A 2 50.91 1.69 7.87
C GLN A 2 50.38 2.09 6.48
N LYS A 3 51.23 2.17 5.46
CA LYS A 3 50.85 2.63 4.11
C LYS A 3 50.55 1.49 3.13
N LEU A 4 50.65 0.23 3.56
CA LEU A 4 50.40 -0.94 2.71
C LEU A 4 48.98 -1.52 2.85
N THR A 5 48.26 -1.19 3.93
CA THR A 5 46.88 -1.66 4.15
C THR A 5 45.84 -0.81 3.44
N THR A 6 46.10 0.48 3.18
CA THR A 6 45.15 1.40 2.53
C THR A 6 44.99 1.15 1.02
N ASN A 7 46.02 0.64 0.33
CA ASN A 7 45.97 0.38 -1.11
C ASN A 7 45.27 -0.94 -1.50
N LEU A 8 45.04 -1.85 -0.55
CA LEU A 8 44.35 -3.13 -0.81
C LEU A 8 42.83 -3.00 -0.70
N ILE A 9 42.32 -2.08 0.12
CA ILE A 9 40.88 -1.86 0.30
C ILE A 9 40.26 -1.05 -0.86
N THR A 10 41.08 -0.23 -1.55
CA THR A 10 40.60 0.62 -2.66
C THR A 10 40.41 -0.16 -3.98
N ALA A 11 40.87 -1.41 -4.05
CA ALA A 11 40.76 -2.27 -5.24
C ALA A 11 39.47 -3.11 -5.31
N MET A 12 38.57 -2.99 -4.34
CA MET A 12 37.26 -3.70 -4.32
C MET A 12 36.08 -2.81 -4.76
N LEU A 13 36.33 -1.65 -5.38
CA LEU A 13 35.28 -0.75 -5.89
C LEU A 13 35.06 -0.83 -7.41
N LEU A 14 35.62 -1.83 -8.10
CA LEU A 14 35.57 -1.93 -9.57
C LEU A 14 35.01 -3.26 -10.11
N THR A 15 34.17 -3.96 -9.33
CA THR A 15 33.36 -5.06 -9.87
C THR A 15 31.88 -4.69 -9.86
N GLY A 16 31.36 -4.40 -11.05
CA GLY A 16 30.14 -5.03 -11.55
C GLY A 16 28.81 -4.47 -11.07
N LEU A 17 28.04 -3.97 -12.05
CA LEU A 17 26.61 -3.68 -12.01
C LEU A 17 26.20 -2.61 -10.99
N ALA A 18 26.18 -1.37 -11.46
CA ALA A 18 25.11 -0.46 -11.08
C ALA A 18 23.77 -1.13 -11.46
N ILE A 19 23.25 -1.94 -10.53
CA ILE A 19 21.82 -2.23 -10.38
C ILE A 19 21.20 -0.87 -10.09
N VAL A 20 21.02 -0.10 -11.15
CA VAL A 20 20.03 0.96 -11.19
C VAL A 20 19.09 0.61 -12.33
N PHE A 21 18.60 -0.64 -12.25
CA PHE A 21 17.20 -0.88 -12.53
C PHE A 21 16.48 0.13 -11.63
N TRP A 22 16.02 1.25 -12.18
CA TRP A 22 15.03 2.07 -11.49
C TRP A 22 13.73 1.26 -11.42
N SER A 23 13.75 0.14 -10.69
CA SER A 23 12.60 -0.58 -10.20
C SER A 23 12.02 0.22 -9.05
N GLN A 24 11.59 1.45 -9.32
CA GLN A 24 10.69 2.18 -8.43
C GLN A 24 9.70 3.02 -9.26
N VAL A 25 8.96 2.36 -10.15
CA VAL A 25 7.51 2.64 -10.19
C VAL A 25 6.83 1.83 -9.09
N GLY A 26 7.33 1.99 -7.86
CA GLY A 26 6.57 1.73 -6.65
C GLY A 26 5.65 2.92 -6.41
N ASN A 27 4.85 3.29 -7.41
CA ASN A 27 3.67 4.11 -7.15
C ASN A 27 2.69 3.17 -6.47
N ALA A 28 2.91 2.91 -5.18
CA ALA A 28 1.79 2.62 -4.32
C ALA A 28 0.86 3.83 -4.49
N GLN A 29 -0.25 3.64 -5.20
CA GLN A 29 -1.43 4.52 -5.15
C GLN A 29 -2.04 4.49 -3.72
N SER A 30 -1.22 4.64 -2.69
CA SER A 30 -1.63 4.79 -1.30
C SER A 30 -2.24 6.16 -1.02
N ALA A 31 -2.40 7.03 -2.04
CA ALA A 31 -3.04 8.33 -1.89
C ALA A 31 -4.55 8.36 -2.13
N GLN A 32 -5.19 7.33 -2.71
CA GLN A 32 -6.58 7.51 -3.17
C GLN A 32 -7.64 7.36 -2.07
N CYS A 33 -7.45 6.47 -1.08
CA CYS A 33 -8.43 6.36 0.00
C CYS A 33 -8.18 7.31 1.17
N PRO A 34 -9.21 8.05 1.66
CA PRO A 34 -9.03 9.05 2.72
C PRO A 34 -8.58 8.49 4.07
N SER A 35 -9.01 7.28 4.42
CA SER A 35 -8.78 6.68 5.74
C SER A 35 -8.84 5.16 5.69
N ASN A 36 -8.32 4.51 6.73
CA ASN A 36 -8.54 3.10 6.99
C ASN A 36 -8.75 2.87 8.51
N PRO A 37 -9.93 2.44 8.96
CA PRO A 37 -11.09 2.09 8.14
C PRO A 37 -11.71 3.32 7.46
N TYR A 38 -12.33 3.07 6.32
CA TYR A 38 -13.16 4.05 5.63
C TYR A 38 -14.54 4.11 6.29
N ILE A 39 -15.04 5.33 6.54
CA ILE A 39 -16.37 5.54 7.10
C ILE A 39 -17.34 5.81 5.95
N VAL A 40 -18.35 4.96 5.80
CA VAL A 40 -19.35 5.07 4.73
C VAL A 40 -20.08 6.41 4.82
N GLN A 41 -20.13 7.12 3.69
CA GLN A 41 -20.83 8.39 3.53
C GLN A 41 -22.11 8.22 2.71
N ALA A 42 -22.99 9.21 2.73
CA ALA A 42 -24.23 9.19 1.95
C ALA A 42 -23.95 8.97 0.46
N GLY A 43 -24.58 7.94 -0.13
CA GLY A 43 -24.45 7.60 -1.55
C GLY A 43 -23.26 6.71 -1.90
N ASP A 44 -22.47 6.28 -0.91
CA ASP A 44 -21.43 5.28 -1.10
C ASP A 44 -22.01 3.89 -1.37
N THR A 45 -21.25 3.11 -2.12
CA THR A 45 -21.47 1.67 -2.29
C THR A 45 -20.13 0.96 -2.17
N MET A 46 -20.11 -0.34 -1.85
CA MET A 46 -18.87 -1.10 -1.79
C MET A 46 -18.04 -1.01 -3.09
N ALA A 47 -18.69 -0.95 -4.26
CA ALA A 47 -18.01 -0.76 -5.54
C ALA A 47 -17.38 0.63 -5.68
N LYS A 48 -18.09 1.70 -5.28
CA LYS A 48 -17.56 3.07 -5.30
C LYS A 48 -16.41 3.23 -4.32
N ILE A 49 -16.50 2.63 -3.13
CA ILE A 49 -15.43 2.63 -2.12
C ILE A 49 -14.21 1.88 -2.65
N ALA A 50 -14.39 0.70 -3.25
CA ALA A 50 -13.30 -0.05 -3.86
C ALA A 50 -12.57 0.77 -4.92
N ALA A 51 -13.31 1.39 -5.84
CA ALA A 51 -12.76 2.28 -6.86
C ALA A 51 -12.03 3.49 -6.26
N LYS A 52 -12.64 4.16 -5.27
CA LYS A 52 -12.03 5.29 -4.53
C LYS A 52 -10.75 4.89 -3.81
N CYS A 53 -10.69 3.67 -3.29
CA CYS A 53 -9.52 3.16 -2.59
C CYS A 53 -8.46 2.54 -3.50
N GLY A 54 -8.71 2.40 -4.81
CA GLY A 54 -7.81 1.69 -5.72
C GLY A 54 -7.68 0.21 -5.39
N VAL A 55 -8.68 -0.40 -4.77
CA VAL A 55 -8.71 -1.85 -4.45
C VAL A 55 -9.77 -2.56 -5.28
N THR A 56 -9.61 -3.86 -5.46
CA THR A 56 -10.63 -4.65 -6.16
C THR A 56 -11.81 -4.94 -5.25
N PHE A 57 -13.02 -4.99 -5.82
CA PHE A 57 -14.22 -5.36 -5.07
C PHE A 57 -14.10 -6.74 -4.36
N PRO A 58 -13.53 -7.79 -4.98
CA PRO A 58 -13.29 -9.06 -4.28
C PRO A 58 -12.35 -8.95 -3.08
N ALA A 59 -11.25 -8.19 -3.21
CA ALA A 59 -10.33 -7.97 -2.09
C ALA A 59 -10.99 -7.18 -0.96
N LEU A 60 -11.77 -6.16 -1.31
CA LEU A 60 -12.53 -5.38 -0.33
C LEU A 60 -13.55 -6.26 0.40
N ARG A 61 -14.29 -7.11 -0.31
CA ARG A 61 -15.23 -8.06 0.29
C ARG A 61 -14.53 -9.05 1.24
N GLN A 62 -13.38 -9.59 0.84
CA GLN A 62 -12.61 -10.51 1.68
C GLN A 62 -12.08 -9.85 2.96
N ALA A 63 -11.77 -8.55 2.92
CA ALA A 63 -11.37 -7.79 4.11
C ALA A 63 -12.54 -7.44 5.04
N ASN A 64 -13.79 -7.66 4.59
CA ASN A 64 -15.01 -7.22 5.27
C ASN A 64 -16.04 -8.36 5.39
N LEU A 65 -15.61 -9.55 5.80
CA LEU A 65 -16.50 -10.72 5.97
C LEU A 65 -17.60 -10.51 7.02
N GLN A 66 -17.47 -9.50 7.88
CA GLN A 66 -18.51 -9.11 8.84
C GLN A 66 -19.74 -8.49 8.16
N ILE A 67 -19.64 -8.03 6.91
CA ILE A 67 -20.76 -7.45 6.16
C ILE A 67 -21.47 -8.56 5.39
N VAL A 68 -22.59 -9.00 5.93
CA VAL A 68 -23.39 -10.12 5.38
C VAL A 68 -24.02 -9.73 4.04
N ASN A 69 -24.55 -8.51 3.93
CA ASN A 69 -25.13 -8.02 2.68
C ASN A 69 -24.24 -6.93 2.08
N ILE A 70 -23.42 -7.31 1.12
CA ILE A 70 -22.47 -6.40 0.44
C ILE A 70 -23.14 -5.26 -0.34
N HIS A 71 -24.43 -5.41 -0.65
CA HIS A 71 -25.24 -4.41 -1.34
C HIS A 71 -25.96 -3.46 -0.39
N ASN A 72 -25.91 -3.72 0.92
CA ASN A 72 -26.55 -2.90 1.94
C ASN A 72 -25.52 -2.52 3.02
N ILE A 73 -24.87 -1.38 2.80
CA ILE A 73 -24.00 -0.73 3.78
C ILE A 73 -24.67 0.56 4.23
N ASP A 74 -24.59 0.87 5.51
CA ASP A 74 -25.23 2.02 6.12
C ASP A 74 -24.22 3.16 6.34
N ILE A 75 -24.71 4.40 6.37
CA ILE A 75 -23.87 5.57 6.66
C ILE A 75 -23.26 5.40 8.06
N GLY A 76 -21.95 5.59 8.18
CA GLY A 76 -21.20 5.40 9.42
C GLY A 76 -20.56 4.02 9.56
N ASP A 77 -20.88 3.06 8.69
CA ASP A 77 -20.22 1.76 8.68
C ASP A 77 -18.70 1.90 8.48
N ARG A 78 -17.95 1.00 9.13
CA ARG A 78 -16.49 0.94 9.05
C ARG A 78 -16.08 -0.13 8.04
N ILE A 79 -15.52 0.31 6.92
CA ILE A 79 -15.00 -0.56 5.86
C ILE A 79 -13.48 -0.67 5.99
N ASN A 80 -13.00 -1.88 6.22
CA ASN A 80 -11.57 -2.19 6.24
C ASN A 80 -11.02 -2.16 4.80
N ILE A 81 -9.98 -1.38 4.56
CA ILE A 81 -9.35 -1.26 3.24
C ILE A 81 -8.13 -2.19 3.18
N PRO A 82 -8.13 -3.24 2.34
CA PRO A 82 -7.02 -4.18 2.26
C PRO A 82 -5.74 -3.49 1.76
N GLY A 83 -4.59 -3.98 2.23
CA GLY A 83 -3.28 -3.45 1.82
C GLY A 83 -2.93 -2.09 2.44
N ARG A 84 -3.73 -1.60 3.39
CA ARG A 84 -3.42 -0.40 4.17
C ARG A 84 -3.37 -0.73 5.66
N PRO A 85 -2.37 -0.24 6.41
CA PRO A 85 -2.45 -0.24 7.86
C PRO A 85 -3.62 0.65 8.30
N ALA A 86 -4.21 0.36 9.46
CA ALA A 86 -5.21 1.28 10.03
C ALA A 86 -4.55 2.63 10.30
N SER A 87 -5.15 3.72 9.83
CA SER A 87 -4.80 5.05 10.30
C SER A 87 -5.20 5.12 11.77
N GLY A 88 -4.21 5.22 12.65
CA GLY A 88 -4.41 5.36 14.09
C GLY A 88 -5.21 6.63 14.46
N PRO A 89 -5.62 6.77 15.73
CA PRO A 89 -6.36 7.95 16.20
C PRO A 89 -5.59 9.26 15.99
#